data_AF-A0A7W6XGY9-F1
#
_entry.id   AF-A0A7W6XGY9-F1
#
_cell.length_a   1.000
_cell.length_b   1.000
_cell.length_c   1.000
_cell.angle_alpha   90.00
_cell.angle_beta   90.00
_cell.angle_gamma   90.00
#
_symmetry.space_group_name_H-M   'P 1'
#
loop_
_entity.id
_entity.type
_entity.pdbx_description
1 polymer ?
#
loop_
_entity_poly.entity_id
_entity_poly.type
_entity_poly.pdbx_seq_one_letter_code
_entity_poly.pdbx_strand_id
1 'polypeptide(L)'
;MALSRPYAEMVGASLADAPSKMLERLRIFGTSLEAALPANLHAAIAPYDERLNAIFPGTRTDFAQRAMLHFARSVAIKPSKGREDDFAAVRSSLKTLKLPRLVQRPRLTDEEILAVIKRRLRMQSGAARMLAALRHEEGVACEQSRFGRLYRIAAAKKGM
;
A
#
# COMPACT_ATOMS: atom_id res chain seq x y z
N MET A 1 -4.70 -15.20 -8.05
CA MET A 1 -5.17 -15.10 -6.67
C MET A 1 -4.50 -13.92 -5.99
N ALA A 2 -5.28 -13.11 -5.29
CA ALA A 2 -4.77 -12.00 -4.48
C ALA A 2 -4.52 -12.50 -3.06
N LEU A 3 -3.30 -12.38 -2.54
CA LEU A 3 -2.92 -12.83 -1.21
C LEU A 3 -2.29 -11.69 -0.42
N SER A 4 -2.72 -11.52 0.83
CA SER A 4 -1.91 -10.83 1.82
C SER A 4 -0.83 -11.77 2.34
N ARG A 5 0.20 -11.21 2.98
CA ARG A 5 1.30 -11.99 3.54
C ARG A 5 0.85 -13.09 4.52
N PRO A 6 -0.02 -12.83 5.53
CA PRO A 6 -0.47 -13.89 6.44
C PRO A 6 -1.18 -15.04 5.73
N TYR A 7 -1.97 -14.73 4.69
CA TYR A 7 -2.63 -15.77 3.90
C TYR A 7 -1.63 -16.55 3.05
N ALA A 8 -0.62 -15.88 2.47
CA ALA A 8 0.44 -16.54 1.72
C ALA A 8 1.24 -17.52 2.59
N GLU A 9 1.59 -17.13 3.82
CA GLU A 9 2.24 -18.01 4.80
C GLU A 9 1.36 -19.21 5.15
N MET A 10 0.05 -19.01 5.32
CA MET A 10 -0.90 -20.06 5.66
C MET A 10 -1.11 -21.08 4.52
N VAL A 11 -1.21 -20.65 3.27
CA VAL A 11 -1.54 -21.54 2.13
C VAL A 11 -0.31 -21.99 1.33
N GLY A 12 0.86 -21.43 1.60
CA GLY A 12 2.06 -21.62 0.78
C GLY A 12 2.47 -23.08 0.62
N ALA A 13 2.48 -23.85 1.71
CA ALA A 13 2.83 -25.27 1.67
C ALA A 13 1.84 -26.08 0.84
N SER A 14 0.53 -25.92 1.07
CA SER A 14 -0.50 -26.61 0.29
C SER A 14 -0.48 -26.26 -1.19
N LEU A 15 -0.17 -25.02 -1.54
CA LEU A 15 -0.02 -24.61 -2.93
C LEU A 15 1.23 -25.21 -3.56
N ALA A 16 2.33 -25.30 -2.83
CA ALA A 16 3.60 -25.84 -3.33
C ALA A 16 3.51 -27.33 -3.69
N ASP A 17 2.63 -28.08 -3.02
CA ASP A 17 2.37 -29.50 -3.29
C ASP A 17 1.41 -29.72 -4.48
N ALA A 18 0.89 -28.66 -5.09
CA ALA A 18 -0.01 -28.79 -6.23
C ALA A 18 0.71 -29.34 -7.47
N PRO A 19 0.00 -30.05 -8.37
CA PRO A 19 0.59 -30.55 -9.61
C PRO A 19 1.19 -29.43 -10.48
N SER A 20 2.28 -29.72 -11.17
CA SER A 20 3.00 -28.74 -12.03
C SER A 20 2.09 -28.01 -13.02
N LYS A 21 1.17 -28.73 -13.67
CA LYS A 21 0.15 -28.16 -14.58
C LYS A 21 -0.74 -27.11 -13.92
N MET A 22 -0.99 -27.22 -12.62
CA MET A 22 -1.74 -26.22 -11.84
C MET A 22 -0.85 -25.02 -11.52
N LEU A 23 0.40 -25.26 -11.11
CA LEU A 23 1.39 -24.22 -10.81
C LEU A 23 1.70 -23.33 -12.02
N GLU A 24 1.74 -23.91 -13.23
CA GLU A 24 1.91 -23.16 -14.49
C GLU A 24 0.76 -22.17 -14.76
N ARG A 25 -0.44 -22.49 -14.28
CA ARG A 25 -1.63 -21.63 -14.41
C ARG A 25 -1.75 -20.61 -13.29
N LEU A 26 -0.95 -20.74 -12.24
CA LEU A 26 -1.03 -19.90 -11.07
C LEU A 26 -0.43 -18.51 -11.34
N ARG A 27 -1.17 -17.47 -10.95
CA ARG A 27 -0.72 -16.08 -10.86
C ARG A 27 -1.09 -15.56 -9.48
N ILE A 28 -0.12 -15.08 -8.71
CA ILE A 28 -0.27 -14.63 -7.33
C ILE A 28 0.01 -13.12 -7.29
N PHE A 29 -0.89 -12.37 -6.68
CA PHE A 29 -0.80 -10.91 -6.57
C PHE A 29 -0.69 -10.53 -5.09
N GLY A 30 0.27 -9.68 -4.75
CA GLY A 30 0.50 -9.23 -3.37
C GLY A 30 1.86 -8.55 -3.23
N THR A 31 2.22 -8.18 -2.01
CA THR A 31 3.51 -7.55 -1.69
C THR A 31 4.35 -8.46 -0.81
N SER A 32 5.67 -8.44 -1.02
CA SER A 32 6.64 -9.22 -0.21
C SER A 32 6.31 -10.72 -0.12
N LEU A 33 5.83 -11.29 -1.22
CA LEU A 33 5.35 -12.67 -1.26
C LEU A 33 6.50 -13.68 -1.33
N GLU A 34 7.65 -13.29 -1.88
CA GLU A 34 8.86 -14.10 -1.98
C GLU A 34 9.38 -14.54 -0.61
N ALA A 35 9.21 -13.69 0.41
CA ALA A 35 9.58 -13.99 1.79
C ALA A 35 8.56 -14.89 2.51
N ALA A 36 7.35 -15.04 1.97
CA ALA A 36 6.24 -15.75 2.58
C ALA A 36 5.90 -17.08 1.89
N LEU A 37 6.28 -17.22 0.62
CA LEU A 37 5.97 -18.38 -0.21
C LEU A 37 7.21 -19.25 -0.46
N PRO A 38 7.04 -20.59 -0.57
CA PRO A 38 8.08 -21.49 -1.05
C PRO A 38 8.64 -21.09 -2.43
N ALA A 39 9.94 -21.38 -2.66
CA ALA A 39 10.67 -20.95 -3.86
C ALA A 39 10.06 -21.45 -5.17
N ASN A 40 9.46 -22.64 -5.19
CA ASN A 40 8.79 -23.19 -6.37
C ASN A 40 7.53 -22.39 -6.79
N LEU A 41 6.97 -21.57 -5.90
CA LEU A 41 5.85 -20.67 -6.20
C LEU A 41 6.30 -19.28 -6.64
N HIS A 42 7.58 -18.93 -6.53
CA HIS A 42 8.06 -17.57 -6.85
C HIS A 42 7.81 -17.19 -8.30
N ALA A 43 7.92 -18.16 -9.22
CA ALA A 43 7.61 -17.95 -10.62
C ALA A 43 6.13 -17.62 -10.87
N ALA A 44 5.23 -17.92 -9.91
CA ALA A 44 3.82 -17.56 -9.99
C ALA A 44 3.53 -16.15 -9.46
N ILE A 45 4.48 -15.45 -8.85
CA ILE A 45 4.29 -14.10 -8.32
C ILE A 45 4.28 -13.09 -9.46
N ALA A 46 3.16 -12.38 -9.62
CA ALA A 46 3.02 -11.37 -10.65
C ALA A 46 3.88 -10.13 -10.33
N PRO A 47 4.58 -9.54 -11.31
CA PRO A 47 5.60 -8.52 -11.08
C PRO A 47 4.99 -7.12 -10.89
N TYR A 48 4.09 -6.98 -9.92
CA TYR A 48 3.56 -5.70 -9.48
C TYR A 48 4.39 -5.09 -8.36
N ASP A 49 4.50 -3.77 -8.38
CA ASP A 49 5.06 -2.99 -7.27
C ASP A 49 4.27 -1.69 -7.08
N GLU A 50 4.78 -0.80 -6.22
CA GLU A 50 4.17 0.47 -5.85
C GLU A 50 3.86 1.39 -7.05
N ARG A 51 4.43 1.15 -8.25
CA ARG A 51 4.06 1.88 -9.48
C ARG A 51 2.60 1.72 -9.85
N LEU A 52 1.97 0.59 -9.47
CA LEU A 52 0.54 0.38 -9.66
C LEU A 52 -0.30 1.53 -9.10
N ASN A 53 0.16 2.14 -7.99
CA ASN A 53 -0.56 3.21 -7.32
C ASN A 53 -0.72 4.48 -8.18
N ALA A 54 0.08 4.64 -9.24
CA ALA A 54 -0.05 5.77 -10.17
C ALA A 54 -1.22 5.63 -11.15
N ILE A 55 -1.64 4.40 -11.48
CA ILE A 55 -2.70 4.12 -12.47
C ILE A 55 -3.96 3.54 -11.87
N PHE A 56 -3.84 2.85 -10.73
CA PHE A 56 -4.93 2.36 -9.92
C PHE A 56 -4.60 2.81 -8.51
N PRO A 57 -5.09 3.92 -7.96
CA PRO A 57 -4.74 4.40 -6.63
C PRO A 57 -5.41 3.60 -5.50
N GLY A 58 -4.82 3.59 -4.30
CA GLY A 58 -5.43 3.06 -3.08
C GLY A 58 -4.43 2.82 -1.94
N THR A 59 -4.73 1.90 -1.03
CA THR A 59 -3.93 1.65 0.17
C THR A 59 -2.98 0.46 0.00
N ARG A 60 -2.06 0.26 0.96
CA ARG A 60 -1.21 -0.95 0.99
C ARG A 60 -2.00 -2.22 1.29
N THR A 61 -3.05 -2.11 2.09
CA THR A 61 -3.92 -3.22 2.50
C THR A 61 -4.74 -3.80 1.35
N ASP A 62 -5.12 -2.97 0.38
CA ASP A 62 -5.89 -3.40 -0.81
C ASP A 62 -5.01 -3.70 -2.04
N PHE A 63 -3.67 -3.63 -1.91
CA PHE A 63 -2.74 -3.75 -3.02
C PHE A 63 -2.95 -5.04 -3.82
N ALA A 64 -3.07 -6.19 -3.14
CA ALA A 64 -3.21 -7.49 -3.79
C ALA A 64 -4.48 -7.56 -4.66
N GLN A 65 -5.60 -7.06 -4.15
CA GLN A 65 -6.88 -7.02 -4.85
C GLN A 65 -6.81 -6.05 -6.03
N ARG A 66 -6.16 -4.89 -5.88
CA ARG A 66 -5.98 -3.94 -6.97
C ARG A 66 -5.06 -4.44 -8.07
N ALA A 67 -3.97 -5.11 -7.72
CA ALA A 67 -3.07 -5.73 -8.69
C ALA A 67 -3.83 -6.80 -9.51
N MET A 68 -4.62 -7.63 -8.84
CA MET A 68 -5.48 -8.61 -9.52
C MET A 68 -6.55 -7.94 -10.40
N LEU A 69 -7.15 -6.84 -9.94
CA LEU A 69 -8.16 -6.10 -10.72
C LEU A 69 -7.55 -5.48 -11.98
N HIS A 70 -6.39 -4.82 -11.86
CA HIS A 70 -5.66 -4.30 -13.02
C HIS A 70 -5.31 -5.43 -13.99
N PHE A 71 -4.80 -6.56 -13.48
CA PHE A 71 -4.51 -7.73 -14.31
C PHE A 71 -5.75 -8.20 -15.09
N ALA A 72 -6.88 -8.37 -14.41
CA ALA A 72 -8.12 -8.82 -15.02
C ALA A 72 -8.64 -7.85 -16.09
N ARG A 73 -8.53 -6.54 -15.85
CA ARG A 73 -9.06 -5.49 -16.74
C ARG A 73 -8.14 -5.10 -17.89
N SER A 74 -6.83 -5.28 -17.73
CA SER A 74 -5.84 -4.71 -18.65
C SER A 74 -4.93 -5.75 -19.29
N VAL A 75 -4.76 -6.93 -18.67
CA VAL A 75 -3.87 -7.99 -19.16
C VAL A 75 -4.66 -9.20 -19.63
N ALA A 76 -5.54 -9.73 -18.79
CA ALA A 76 -6.33 -10.95 -19.06
C ALA A 76 -7.55 -10.71 -19.98
N ILE A 77 -7.56 -9.63 -20.77
CA ILE A 77 -8.63 -9.32 -21.73
C ILE A 77 -8.64 -10.27 -22.94
N LYS A 78 -7.53 -10.98 -23.17
CA LYS A 78 -7.38 -12.00 -24.21
C LYS A 78 -7.00 -13.32 -23.55
N PRO A 79 -7.26 -14.47 -24.20
CA PRO A 79 -6.77 -15.76 -23.72
C PRO A 79 -5.27 -15.68 -23.42
N SER A 80 -4.88 -16.16 -22.25
CA SER A 80 -3.48 -16.16 -21.85
C SER A 80 -2.69 -17.07 -22.78
N LYS A 81 -1.54 -16.59 -23.23
CA LYS A 81 -0.55 -17.36 -24.00
C LYS A 81 0.46 -18.07 -23.10
N GLY A 82 0.42 -17.79 -21.80
CA GLY A 82 1.38 -18.27 -20.83
C GLY A 82 1.60 -17.23 -19.75
N ARG A 83 2.12 -17.69 -18.61
CA ARG A 83 2.38 -16.82 -17.46
C ARG A 83 3.42 -15.73 -17.79
N GLU A 84 4.47 -16.08 -18.53
CA GLU A 84 5.52 -15.11 -18.86
C GLU A 84 5.03 -13.99 -19.78
N ASP A 85 4.18 -14.30 -20.76
CA ASP A 85 3.57 -13.29 -21.63
C ASP A 85 2.67 -12.34 -20.84
N ASP A 86 1.85 -12.88 -19.93
CA ASP A 86 1.02 -12.06 -19.05
C ASP A 86 1.90 -11.17 -18.16
N PHE A 87 3.00 -11.68 -17.63
CA PHE A 87 3.92 -10.92 -16.77
C PHE A 87 4.72 -9.90 -17.55
N ALA A 88 5.05 -10.18 -18.82
CA ALA A 88 5.64 -9.19 -19.73
C ALA A 88 4.66 -8.04 -19.99
N ALA A 89 3.37 -8.32 -20.17
CA ALA A 89 2.34 -7.31 -20.29
C ALA A 89 2.23 -6.45 -19.01
N VAL A 90 2.23 -7.07 -17.82
CA VAL A 90 2.27 -6.33 -16.54
C VAL A 90 3.48 -5.40 -16.47
N ARG A 91 4.69 -5.91 -16.74
CA ARG A 91 5.92 -5.11 -16.76
C ARG A 91 5.82 -3.94 -17.74
N SER A 92 5.25 -4.18 -18.92
CA SER A 92 5.02 -3.13 -19.93
C SER A 92 4.08 -2.03 -19.41
N SER A 93 2.96 -2.39 -18.78
CA SER A 93 2.01 -1.43 -18.21
C SER A 93 2.62 -0.55 -17.11
N LEU A 94 3.62 -1.06 -16.38
CA LEU A 94 4.29 -0.33 -15.30
C LEU A 94 5.58 0.39 -15.76
N LYS A 95 6.10 0.10 -16.95
CA LYS A 95 7.44 0.52 -17.40
C LYS A 95 7.62 2.03 -17.41
N THR A 96 6.60 2.78 -17.82
CA THR A 96 6.66 4.24 -17.94
C THR A 96 6.30 4.98 -16.64
N LEU A 97 5.83 4.24 -15.62
CA LEU A 97 5.40 4.81 -14.36
C LEU A 97 6.59 5.01 -13.43
N LYS A 98 6.61 6.15 -12.76
CA LYS A 98 7.62 6.45 -11.73
C LYS A 98 7.24 5.77 -10.43
N LEU A 99 8.21 5.12 -9.78
CA LEU A 99 8.02 4.70 -8.39
C LEU A 99 7.68 5.93 -7.54
N PRO A 100 6.64 5.87 -6.70
CA PRO A 100 6.36 6.94 -5.76
C PRO A 100 7.60 7.20 -4.89
N ARG A 101 8.01 8.47 -4.77
CA ARG A 101 9.01 8.85 -3.78
C ARG A 101 8.39 8.58 -2.41
N LEU A 102 8.94 7.63 -1.66
CA LEU A 102 8.59 7.44 -0.26
C LEU A 102 8.98 8.71 0.48
N VAL A 103 8.00 9.58 0.73
CA VAL A 103 8.19 10.71 1.62
C VAL A 103 8.41 10.13 3.00
N GLN A 104 9.66 10.14 3.47
CA GLN A 104 9.95 9.84 4.86
C GLN A 104 9.35 10.95 5.70
N ARG A 105 8.18 10.66 6.27
CA ARG A 105 7.54 11.54 7.25
C ARG A 105 8.09 11.16 8.61
N PRO A 106 8.87 12.02 9.29
CA PRO A 106 9.38 11.70 10.61
C PRO A 106 8.21 11.38 11.55
N ARG A 107 8.37 10.31 12.33
CA ARG A 107 7.47 10.02 13.44
C ARG A 107 7.82 10.98 14.56
N LEU A 108 7.03 12.05 14.66
CA LEU A 108 7.13 12.97 15.79
C LEU A 108 6.51 12.33 17.04
N THR A 109 7.07 12.66 18.20
CA THR A 109 6.55 12.41 19.55
C THR A 109 5.27 13.19 19.80
N ASP A 110 4.53 12.86 20.87
CA ASP A 110 3.29 13.57 21.21
C ASP A 110 3.57 15.04 21.56
N GLU A 111 4.71 15.31 22.19
CA GLU A 111 5.21 16.62 22.59
C GLU A 111 5.49 17.50 21.37
N GLU A 112 6.19 16.95 20.38
CA GLU A 112 6.50 17.64 19.11
C GLU A 112 5.23 17.94 18.32
N ILE A 113 4.31 16.97 18.23
CA ILE A 113 3.01 17.18 17.55
C ILE A 113 2.17 18.23 18.30
N LEU A 114 2.18 18.22 19.64
CA LEU A 114 1.53 19.25 20.45
C LEU A 114 2.11 20.65 20.19
N ALA A 115 3.44 20.77 20.06
CA ALA A 115 4.07 22.04 19.73
C ALA A 115 3.63 22.56 18.35
N VAL A 116 3.57 21.68 17.34
CA VAL A 116 3.08 22.02 15.99
C VAL A 116 1.60 22.44 16.03
N ILE A 117 0.76 21.69 16.73
CA ILE A 117 -0.67 21.99 16.88
C ILE A 117 -0.87 23.35 17.57
N LYS A 118 -0.15 23.62 18.67
CA LYS A 118 -0.22 24.90 19.40
C LYS A 118 0.21 26.07 18.53
N ARG A 119 1.31 25.93 17.78
CA ARG A 119 1.79 26.97 16.85
C ARG A 119 0.72 27.30 15.81
N ARG A 120 0.10 26.29 15.20
CA ARG A 120 -0.92 26.48 14.15
C ARG A 120 -2.27 26.94 14.69
N LEU A 121 -2.66 26.55 15.91
CA LEU A 121 -3.84 27.07 16.60
C LEU A 121 -3.85 28.59 16.78
N ARG A 122 -2.68 29.25 16.69
CA ARG A 122 -2.58 30.72 16.69
C ARG A 122 -3.03 31.34 15.38
N MET A 123 -2.92 30.62 14.27
CA MET A 123 -3.19 31.14 12.91
C MET A 123 -4.48 30.59 12.30
N GLN A 124 -4.94 29.41 12.73
CA GLN A 124 -6.13 28.76 12.19
C GLN A 124 -6.91 27.97 13.25
N SER A 125 -8.22 27.84 13.04
CA SER A 125 -9.12 27.00 13.82
C SER A 125 -9.71 25.86 12.97
N GLY A 126 -10.12 24.78 13.62
CA GLY A 126 -10.79 23.64 12.98
C GLY A 126 -9.90 22.39 12.86
N ALA A 127 -10.32 21.30 13.51
CA ALA A 127 -9.57 20.06 13.62
C ALA A 127 -9.27 19.39 12.26
N ALA A 128 -10.24 19.37 11.34
CA ALA A 128 -10.06 18.74 10.03
C ALA A 128 -9.03 19.48 9.16
N ARG A 129 -9.11 20.82 9.10
CA ARG A 129 -8.17 21.66 8.35
C ARG A 129 -6.76 21.61 8.96
N MET A 130 -6.68 21.53 10.28
CA MET A 130 -5.43 21.35 11.01
C MET A 130 -4.76 20.00 10.73
N LEU A 131 -5.54 18.91 10.71
CA LEU A 131 -5.02 17.58 10.38
C LEU A 131 -4.53 17.51 8.93
N ALA A 132 -5.23 18.17 8.00
CA ALA A 132 -4.79 18.28 6.62
C ALA A 132 -3.46 19.05 6.51
N ALA A 133 -3.36 20.22 7.14
CA ALA A 133 -2.14 21.02 7.13
C ALA A 133 -0.94 20.28 7.77
N LEU A 134 -1.16 19.55 8.86
CA LEU A 134 -0.12 18.76 9.53
C LEU A 134 0.42 17.62 8.63
N ARG A 135 -0.41 17.06 7.76
CA ARG A 135 -0.01 15.99 6.82
C ARG A 135 0.59 16.52 5.52
N HIS A 136 0.06 17.62 5.00
CA HIS A 136 0.38 18.12 3.66
C HIS A 136 1.43 19.23 3.66
N GLU A 137 1.45 20.09 4.68
CA GLU A 137 2.38 21.22 4.77
C GLU A 137 3.56 20.92 5.69
N GLU A 138 3.32 20.29 6.85
CA GLU A 138 4.38 19.96 7.83
C GLU A 138 5.01 18.59 7.58
N GLY A 139 4.43 17.78 6.69
CA GLY A 139 4.96 16.44 6.36
C GLY A 139 4.95 15.46 7.52
N VAL A 140 4.09 15.62 8.53
CA VAL A 140 4.06 14.77 9.73
C VAL A 140 3.08 13.62 9.57
N ALA A 141 3.52 12.40 9.88
CA ALA A 141 2.63 11.24 9.97
C ALA A 141 1.90 11.23 11.32
N CYS A 142 0.60 11.58 11.30
CA CYS A 142 -0.25 11.52 12.49
C CYS A 142 -1.59 10.84 12.19
N GLU A 143 -1.88 9.78 12.93
CA GLU A 143 -3.17 9.08 12.89
C GLU A 143 -4.28 9.99 13.45
N GLN A 144 -5.50 9.83 12.94
CA GLN A 144 -6.62 10.72 13.28
C GLN A 144 -6.99 10.66 14.78
N SER A 145 -6.93 9.48 15.40
CA SER A 145 -7.18 9.27 16.82
C SER A 145 -6.14 9.99 17.69
N ARG A 146 -4.85 9.81 17.36
CA ARG A 146 -3.71 10.47 18.01
C ARG A 146 -3.83 11.99 17.89
N PHE A 147 -4.08 12.50 16.68
CA PHE A 147 -4.33 13.92 16.45
C PHE A 147 -5.51 14.44 17.29
N GLY A 148 -6.64 13.74 17.28
CA GLY A 148 -7.85 14.17 18.00
C GLY A 148 -7.65 14.25 19.52
N ARG A 149 -6.83 13.38 20.11
CA ARG A 149 -6.42 13.48 21.52
C ARG A 149 -5.57 14.73 21.77
N LEU A 150 -4.50 14.92 20.99
CA LEU A 150 -3.55 16.03 21.18
C LEU A 150 -4.17 17.40 20.87
N TYR A 151 -5.05 17.49 19.88
CA TYR A 151 -5.78 18.69 19.54
C TYR A 151 -6.67 19.15 20.70
N ARG A 152 -7.39 18.23 21.37
CA ARG A 152 -8.22 18.56 22.54
C ARG A 152 -7.37 19.10 23.69
N ILE A 153 -6.22 18.49 23.96
CA ILE A 153 -5.26 18.96 24.99
C ILE A 153 -4.77 20.39 24.66
N ALA A 154 -4.43 20.65 23.40
CA ALA A 154 -3.96 21.96 22.97
C ALA A 154 -5.06 23.03 22.98
N ALA A 155 -6.29 22.68 22.60
CA ALA A 155 -7.44 23.58 22.58
C ALA A 155 -7.93 23.94 23.99
N ALA A 156 -7.94 22.98 24.93
CA ALA A 156 -8.31 23.22 26.32
C ALA A 156 -7.38 24.23 27.01
N LYS A 157 -6.08 24.23 26.69
CA LYS A 157 -5.11 25.21 27.19
C LYS A 157 -5.22 26.61 26.60
N LYS A 158 -6.03 26.83 25.56
CA LYS A 158 -6.27 28.14 24.94
C LYS A 158 -7.50 28.86 25.54
N GLY A 159 -8.32 28.14 26.31
CA GLY A 159 -9.54 28.65 26.96
C GLY A 159 -9.35 29.06 28.42
N MET A 160 -8.11 29.19 28.90
CA MET A 160 -7.74 29.88 30.14
C MET A 160 -6.97 31.15 29.79
#